data_AF-A0A2G8XN54-F1
#
_entry.id   AF-A0A2G8XN54-F1
#
_cell.length_a   1.000
_cell.length_b   1.000
_cell.length_c   1.000
_cell.angle_alpha   90.00
_cell.angle_beta   90.00
_cell.angle_gamma   90.00
#
_symmetry.space_group_name_H-M   'P 1'
#
loop_
_entity.id
_entity.type
_entity.pdbx_description
1 polymer ?
#
loop_
_entity_poly.entity_id
_entity_poly.type
_entity_poly.pdbx_seq_one_letter_code
_entity_poly.pdbx_strand_id
1 'polypeptide(L)' 'MKIAIEGCCHGELDAIYSSLARLEEMHKMKVDLLICCGDFQ' A
#
# COMPACT_ATOMS: atom_id res chain seq x y z
N MET A 1 -13.60 -1.33 -7.29
CA MET A 1 -12.25 -1.92 -7.37
C MET A 1 -11.24 -0.79 -7.24
N LYS A 2 -10.43 -0.80 -6.19
CA LYS A 2 -9.40 0.21 -5.89
C LYS A 2 -8.04 -0.47 -5.78
N ILE A 3 -7.09 -0.01 -6.58
CA ILE A 3 -5.76 -0.61 -6.68
C ILE A 3 -4.74 0.42 -6.22
N ALA A 4 -3.91 0.05 -5.26
CA ALA A 4 -2.75 0.82 -4.84
C ALA A 4 -1.52 0.38 -5.64
N ILE A 5 -0.65 1.34 -5.98
CA ILE A 5 0.59 1.10 -6.69
C ILE A 5 1.72 1.66 -5.85
N GLU A 6 2.67 0.81 -5.48
CA GLU A 6 3.88 1.16 -4.74
C GLU A 6 5.09 1.03 -5.67
N GLY A 7 5.98 2.02 -5.62
CA GLY A 7 7.17 2.10 -6.46
C GLY A 7 8.27 1.16 -5.99
N CYS A 8 9.12 1.66 -5.10
CA CYS A 8 10.20 0.90 -4.46
C CYS A 8 9.89 0.72 -2.97
N CYS A 9 9.87 -0.53 -2.50
CA CYS A 9 9.52 -0.84 -1.12
C CYS A 9 10.68 -0.57 -0.12
N HIS A 10 11.95 -0.68 -0.55
CA HIS A 10 13.16 -0.53 0.28
C HIS A 10 13.11 -1.30 1.62
N GLY A 11 12.45 -2.45 1.63
CA GLY A 11 12.23 -3.27 2.82
C GLY A 11 11.18 -2.74 3.81
N GLU A 12 10.54 -1.60 3.55
CA GLU A 12 9.60 -0.94 4.48
C GLU A 12 8.13 -1.41 4.30
N LEU A 13 7.92 -2.72 4.18
CA LEU A 13 6.59 -3.29 3.92
C LEU A 13 5.54 -2.89 4.98
N ASP A 14 5.94 -2.88 6.25
CA ASP A 14 5.08 -2.50 7.38
C ASP A 14 4.62 -1.03 7.28
N ALA A 15 5.48 -0.14 6.80
CA ALA A 15 5.16 1.27 6.61
C ALA A 15 4.15 1.47 5.47
N ILE A 16 4.27 0.69 4.40
CA ILE A 16 3.33 0.69 3.27
C ILE A 16 1.95 0.23 3.75
N TYR A 17 1.85 -0.90 4.44
CA TYR A 17 0.57 -1.40 4.96
C TYR A 17 -0.06 -0.46 6.00
N SER A 18 0.75 0.14 6.87
CA SER A 18 0.27 1.15 7.83
C SER A 18 -0.31 2.38 7.13
N SER A 19 0.32 2.82 6.03
CA SER A 19 -0.16 3.92 5.22
C SER A 19 -1.47 3.60 4.50
N LEU A 20 -1.60 2.38 3.97
CA LEU A 20 -2.84 1.90 3.37
C LEU A 20 -3.96 1.82 4.39
N ALA A 21 -3.73 1.28 5.58
CA ALA A 21 -4.74 1.18 6.64
C ALA A 21 -5.28 2.57 7.04
N ARG A 22 -4.39 3.55 7.21
CA ARG A 22 -4.77 4.94 7.50
C ARG A 22 -5.61 5.55 6.37
N LEU A 23 -5.24 5.27 5.12
CA LEU A 23 -5.95 5.77 3.94
C LEU A 23 -7.35 5.14 3.80
N GLU A 24 -7.46 3.84 4.08
CA GLU A 24 -8.74 3.12 4.12
C GLU A 24 -9.70 3.71 5.17
N GLU A 25 -9.20 3.99 6.37
CA GLU A 25 -9.98 4.59 7.46
C GLU A 25 -10.44 6.01 7.11
N MET A 26 -9.52 6.86 6.68
CA MET A 26 -9.78 8.26 6.36
C MET A 26 -10.81 8.42 5.24
N HIS A 27 -10.76 7.58 4.21
CA HIS A 27 -11.64 7.68 3.05
C HIS A 27 -12.81 6.69 3.10
N LYS A 28 -12.99 5.96 4.21
CA LYS A 28 -14.01 4.90 4.36
C LYS A 28 -14.05 3.99 3.15
N MET A 29 -12.89 3.50 2.75
CA MET A 29 -12.72 2.68 1.56
C MET A 29 -11.85 1.45 1.83
N LYS A 30 -11.89 0.50 0.91
CA LYS A 30 -10.99 -0.63 0.87
C LYS A 30 -10.13 -0.63 -0.38
N VAL A 31 -8.88 -1.01 -0.23
CA VAL A 31 -7.95 -1.31 -1.32
C VAL A 31 -8.04 -2.81 -1.59
N ASP A 32 -8.37 -3.16 -2.82
CA ASP A 32 -8.60 -4.56 -3.22
C ASP A 32 -7.29 -5.25 -3.64
N LEU A 33 -6.30 -4.47 -4.08
CA LEU A 33 -5.02 -4.96 -4.58
C LEU A 33 -3.92 -3.91 -4.36
N LEU A 34 -2.75 -4.35 -3.90
CA LEU A 34 -1.51 -3.60 -3.90
C LEU A 34 -0.57 -4.20 -4.95
N ILE A 35 -0.08 -3.37 -5.87
CA ILE A 35 0.95 -3.74 -6.84
C ILE A 35 2.25 -3.07 -6.41
N CYS A 36 3.26 -3.86 -6.08
CA CYS A 36 4.60 -3.35 -5.79
C CYS A 36 5.48 -3.53 -7.02
N CYS A 37 6.05 -2.43 -7.53
CA CYS A 37 6.83 -2.42 -8.77
C CYS A 37 8.28 -2.87 -8.59
N GLY A 38 8.77 -3.04 -7.36
CA GLY A 38 10.08 -3.65 -7.10
C GLY A 38 10.69 -3.24 -5.76
N ASP A 39 11.94 -3.68 -5.56
CA ASP A 39 12.79 -3.32 -4.44
C ASP A 39 12.22 -3.66 -3.05
N PHE A 40 12.06 -4.95 -2.76
CA PHE A 40 11.65 -5.48 -1.45
C PHE A 40 12.83 -5.83 -0.53
N GLN A 41 14.06 -5.58 -0.98
CA GLN A 41 15.31 -6.00 -0.33
C GLN A 41 15.76 -5.04 0.76
#